data_AF-A0A7W8A290-F1
#
_entry.id   AF-A0A7W8A290-F1
#
_cell.length_a   1.000
_cell.length_b   1.000
_cell.length_c   1.000
_cell.angle_alpha   90.00
_cell.angle_beta   90.00
_cell.angle_gamma   90.00
#
_symmetry.space_group_name_H-M   'P 1'
#
loop_
_entity.id
_entity.type
_entity.pdbx_description
1 polymer ?
#
loop_
_entity_poly.entity_id
_entity_poly.type
_entity_poly.pdbx_seq_one_letter_code
_entity_poly.pdbx_strand_id
1 'polypeptide(L)'
;MSRYGVNAFMREVNMSPACLAAYTGDPAAYARDWAGGPLTEQERAALAERDYGALYGMGAHPYLLWSFTEAVWVPEISRPELVERFRQAAAVHGYPDIST
;
A
#
# COMPACT_ATOMS: atom_id res chain seq x y z
N MET A 1 9.60 -3.90 13.03
CA MET A 1 9.23 -3.50 11.65
C MET A 1 8.64 -2.11 11.69
N SER A 2 8.92 -1.27 10.69
CA SER A 2 8.57 0.16 10.73
C SER A 2 7.19 0.36 10.12
N ARG A 3 6.14 -0.02 10.88
CA ARG A 3 4.74 0.33 10.57
C ARG A 3 4.56 1.81 10.23
N TYR A 4 5.41 2.66 10.80
CA TYR A 4 5.42 4.09 10.56
C TYR A 4 5.78 4.44 9.11
N GLY A 5 6.79 3.79 8.52
CA GLY A 5 7.26 4.08 7.16
C GLY A 5 6.21 3.76 6.10
N VAL A 6 5.63 2.55 6.14
CA VAL A 6 4.59 2.13 5.20
C VAL A 6 3.35 3.02 5.29
N ASN A 7 2.91 3.37 6.50
CA ASN A 7 1.77 4.27 6.67
C ASN A 7 2.09 5.69 6.17
N ALA A 8 3.30 6.21 6.39
CA ALA A 8 3.70 7.51 5.88
C ALA A 8 3.73 7.53 4.33
N PHE A 9 4.26 6.46 3.71
CA PHE A 9 4.27 6.30 2.25
C PHE A 9 2.86 6.33 1.66
N MET A 10 1.97 5.47 2.16
CA MET A 10 0.60 5.37 1.65
C MET A 10 -0.17 6.68 1.85
N ARG A 11 0.08 7.39 2.97
CA ARG A 11 -0.51 8.70 3.22
C ARG A 11 -0.04 9.73 2.21
N GLU A 12 1.25 9.79 1.90
CA GLU A 12 1.79 10.73 0.92
C GLU A 12 1.16 10.52 -0.46
N VAL A 13 1.11 9.27 -0.92
CA VAL A 13 0.49 8.92 -2.20
C VAL A 13 -0.99 9.30 -2.23
N ASN A 14 -1.74 9.02 -1.16
CA ASN A 14 -3.17 9.36 -1.08
C ASN A 14 -3.44 10.87 -1.05
N MET A 15 -2.55 11.65 -0.43
CA MET A 15 -2.78 13.08 -0.20
C MET A 15 -2.32 13.96 -1.37
N SER A 16 -1.59 13.40 -2.35
CA SER A 16 -1.01 14.16 -3.46
C SER A 16 -1.26 13.47 -4.80
N PRO A 17 -2.05 14.08 -5.71
CA PRO A 17 -2.24 13.56 -7.06
C PRO A 17 -0.93 13.39 -7.84
N ALA A 18 0.07 14.24 -7.57
CA ALA A 18 1.39 14.13 -8.19
C ALA A 18 2.15 12.89 -7.69
N CYS A 19 2.08 12.60 -6.39
CA CYS A 19 2.68 11.40 -5.80
C CYS A 19 1.96 10.14 -6.29
N LEU A 20 0.62 10.17 -6.37
CA LEU A 20 -0.15 9.08 -6.97
C LEU A 20 0.25 8.82 -8.41
N ALA A 21 0.34 9.84 -9.26
CA ALA A 21 0.77 9.69 -10.65
C ALA A 21 2.20 9.15 -10.77
N ALA A 22 3.12 9.62 -9.92
CA ALA A 22 4.50 9.13 -9.90
C ALA A 22 4.58 7.68 -9.46
N TYR A 23 3.86 7.29 -8.40
CA TYR A 23 3.81 5.91 -7.93
C TYR A 23 3.11 4.98 -8.92
N THR A 24 2.00 5.38 -9.54
CA THR A 24 1.31 4.52 -10.51
C THR A 24 2.09 4.35 -11.81
N GLY A 25 2.89 5.37 -12.20
CA GLY A 25 3.75 5.31 -13.38
C GLY A 25 4.93 4.34 -13.26
N ASP A 26 5.60 4.30 -12.10
CA ASP A 26 6.67 3.33 -11.81
C ASP A 26 6.72 3.03 -10.29
N PRO A 27 5.93 2.05 -9.81
CA PRO A 27 5.88 1.71 -8.39
C PRO A 27 7.24 1.31 -7.81
N ALA A 28 8.06 0.60 -8.59
CA ALA A 28 9.35 0.11 -8.16
C ALA A 28 10.37 1.24 -8.02
N ALA A 29 10.40 2.17 -8.98
CA ALA A 29 11.25 3.36 -8.87
C ALA A 29 10.80 4.27 -7.73
N TYR A 30 9.50 4.53 -7.61
CA TYR A 30 8.98 5.37 -6.54
C TYR A 30 9.30 4.78 -5.16
N ALA A 31 9.04 3.48 -4.95
CA ALA A 31 9.35 2.80 -3.68
C ALA A 31 10.85 2.76 -3.38
N ARG A 32 11.71 2.61 -4.39
CA ARG A 32 13.17 2.65 -4.25
C ARG A 32 13.67 4.02 -3.80
N ASP A 33 13.20 5.07 -4.47
CA ASP A 33 13.74 6.43 -4.31
C ASP A 33 12.99 7.26 -3.24
N TRP A 34 11.97 6.69 -2.61
CA TRP A 34 11.18 7.38 -1.59
C TRP A 34 12.03 7.81 -0.38
N ALA A 35 12.03 9.12 -0.13
CA ALA A 35 12.82 9.76 0.93
C ALA A 35 12.01 10.09 2.20
N GLY A 36 10.72 9.75 2.26
CA GLY A 36 9.83 10.12 3.36
C GLY A 36 10.04 9.35 4.67
N GLY A 37 10.92 8.35 4.69
CA GLY A 37 11.29 7.64 5.91
C GLY A 37 11.94 6.28 5.67
N PRO A 38 12.31 5.57 6.75
CA PRO A 38 12.88 4.23 6.63
C PRO A 38 11.81 3.21 6.25
N LEU A 39 12.05 2.52 5.13
CA LEU A 39 11.40 1.27 4.75
C LEU A 39 12.42 0.14 4.82
N THR A 40 12.02 -0.98 5.40
CA THR A 40 12.75 -2.25 5.26
C THR A 40 12.71 -2.72 3.81
N GLU A 41 13.60 -3.66 3.46
CA GLU A 41 13.62 -4.25 2.12
C GLU A 41 12.29 -4.94 1.78
N GLN A 42 11.72 -5.67 2.74
CA GLN A 42 10.45 -6.36 2.56
C GLN A 42 9.28 -5.39 2.35
N GLU A 43 9.20 -4.31 3.14
CA GLU A 43 8.17 -3.28 2.99
C GLU A 43 8.30 -2.59 1.62
N ARG A 44 9.54 -2.32 1.17
CA ARG A 44 9.82 -1.70 -0.12
C ARG A 44 9.45 -2.61 -1.29
N ALA A 45 9.77 -3.90 -1.20
CA ALA A 45 9.37 -4.89 -2.20
C ALA A 45 7.86 -5.01 -2.31
N ALA A 46 7.14 -5.08 -1.18
CA ALA A 46 5.67 -5.14 -1.20
C ALA A 46 5.04 -3.88 -1.81
N LEU A 47 5.61 -2.69 -1.56
CA LEU A 47 5.16 -1.44 -2.20
C LEU A 47 5.48 -1.41 -3.70
N ALA A 48 6.63 -1.91 -4.12
CA ALA A 48 7.03 -2.00 -5.53
C ALA A 48 6.14 -2.97 -6.32
N GLU A 49 5.78 -4.10 -5.73
CA GLU A 49 4.98 -5.16 -6.34
C GLU A 49 3.47 -4.93 -6.18
N ARG A 50 3.05 -3.88 -5.45
CA ARG A 50 1.64 -3.64 -5.06
C ARG A 50 1.03 -4.83 -4.32
N ASP A 51 1.82 -5.52 -3.48
CA ASP A 51 1.36 -6.65 -2.68
C ASP A 51 0.63 -6.17 -1.42
N TYR A 52 -0.66 -5.85 -1.57
CA TYR A 52 -1.50 -5.39 -0.47
C TYR A 52 -1.72 -6.46 0.61
N GLY A 53 -1.63 -7.74 0.26
CA GLY A 53 -1.70 -8.84 1.23
C GLY A 53 -0.50 -8.81 2.17
N ALA A 54 0.70 -8.72 1.60
CA ALA A 54 1.93 -8.58 2.38
C ALA A 54 1.92 -7.29 3.23
N LEU A 55 1.51 -6.15 2.65
CA LEU A 55 1.39 -4.89 3.41
C LEU A 55 0.42 -5.03 4.60
N TYR A 56 -0.73 -5.66 4.39
CA TYR A 56 -1.71 -5.94 5.45
C TYR A 56 -1.13 -6.86 6.53
N GLY A 57 -0.49 -7.97 6.13
CA GLY A 57 0.17 -8.90 7.05
C GLY A 57 1.32 -8.29 7.85
N MET A 58 1.99 -7.27 7.31
CA MET A 58 3.03 -6.48 7.99
C MET A 58 2.46 -5.42 8.97
N GLY A 59 1.14 -5.34 9.11
CA GLY A 59 0.49 -4.40 10.04
C GLY A 59 0.27 -3.00 9.47
N ALA A 60 0.19 -2.85 8.14
CA ALA A 60 -0.25 -1.61 7.52
C ALA A 60 -1.67 -1.24 8.02
N HIS A 61 -1.91 0.04 8.24
CA HIS A 61 -3.18 0.49 8.81
C HIS A 61 -4.36 0.20 7.84
N PRO A 62 -5.38 -0.61 8.20
CA PRO A 62 -6.37 -1.13 7.26
C PRO A 62 -7.13 -0.07 6.46
N TYR A 63 -7.57 1.01 7.11
CA TYR A 63 -8.27 2.10 6.41
C TYR A 63 -7.37 2.86 5.43
N LEU A 64 -6.09 3.00 5.77
CA LEU A 64 -5.15 3.73 4.94
C LEU A 64 -4.74 2.88 3.74
N LEU A 65 -4.50 1.59 3.98
CA LEU A 65 -4.24 0.59 2.95
C LEU A 65 -5.41 0.48 1.97
N TRP A 66 -6.65 0.44 2.48
CA TRP A 66 -7.84 0.42 1.64
C TRP A 66 -7.94 1.67 0.75
N SER A 67 -7.83 2.87 1.35
CA SER A 67 -7.85 4.13 0.59
C SER A 67 -6.74 4.21 -0.47
N PHE A 68 -5.55 3.72 -0.14
CA PHE A 68 -4.41 3.66 -1.06
C PHE A 68 -4.66 2.68 -2.22
N THR A 69 -5.20 1.51 -1.91
CA THR A 69 -5.56 0.49 -2.90
C THR A 69 -6.63 1.01 -3.87
N GLU A 70 -7.66 1.70 -3.35
CA GLU A 70 -8.67 2.36 -4.19
C GLU A 70 -8.05 3.44 -5.10
N ALA A 71 -7.22 4.32 -4.57
CA ALA A 71 -6.59 5.38 -5.35
C ALA A 71 -5.72 4.84 -6.49
N VAL A 72 -5.02 3.73 -6.27
CA VAL A 72 -4.14 3.10 -7.26
C VAL A 72 -4.90 2.30 -8.31
N TRP A 73 -5.93 1.52 -7.92
CA TRP A 73 -6.55 0.53 -8.81
C TRP A 73 -7.90 0.91 -9.42
N VAL A 74 -8.67 1.81 -8.81
CA VAL A 74 -9.98 2.19 -9.38
C VAL A 74 -9.87 2.74 -10.82
N PRO A 75 -8.79 3.45 -11.21
CA PRO A 75 -8.61 3.83 -12.61
C PRO A 75 -8.34 2.65 -13.57
N GLU A 76 -7.84 1.53 -13.04
CA GLU A 76 -7.42 0.35 -13.83
C GLU A 76 -8.50 -0.73 -13.89
N ILE A 77 -9.25 -0.96 -12.81
CA ILE A 77 -10.29 -2.00 -12.69
C ILE A 77 -11.57 -1.50 -12.03
N SER A 78 -12.66 -2.25 -12.20
CA SER A 78 -13.93 -1.92 -11.53
C SER A 78 -13.82 -2.05 -10.01
N ARG A 79 -14.53 -1.19 -9.27
CA ARG A 79 -14.57 -1.25 -7.81
C ARG A 79 -15.05 -2.60 -7.24
N PRO A 80 -16.07 -3.28 -7.79
CA PRO A 80 -16.45 -4.62 -7.33
C PRO A 80 -15.32 -5.65 -7.47
N GLU A 81 -14.59 -5.62 -8.59
CA GLU A 81 -13.45 -6.51 -8.80
C GLU A 81 -12.31 -6.21 -7.81
N LEU A 82 -12.02 -4.92 -7.58
CA LEU A 82 -11.03 -4.50 -6.59
C LEU A 82 -11.35 -5.03 -5.19
N VAL A 83 -12.60 -4.89 -4.75
CA VAL A 83 -13.06 -5.37 -3.43
C VAL A 83 -12.80 -6.87 -3.28
N GLU A 84 -13.13 -7.68 -4.30
CA GLU A 84 -12.95 -9.13 -4.22
C GLU A 84 -11.47 -9.52 -4.19
N ARG A 85 -10.61 -8.88 -5.02
CA ARG A 85 -9.16 -9.12 -4.99
C ARG A 85 -8.56 -8.78 -3.63
N PHE A 86 -8.92 -7.62 -3.07
CA PHE A 86 -8.44 -7.20 -1.76
C PHE A 86 -8.88 -8.18 -0.66
N ARG A 87 -10.15 -8.61 -0.67
CA ARG A 87 -10.70 -9.56 0.29
C ARG A 87 -9.93 -10.89 0.26
N GLN A 88 -9.63 -11.41 -0.92
CA GLN A 88 -8.88 -12.65 -1.09
C GLN A 88 -7.45 -12.54 -0.57
N ALA A 89 -6.75 -11.44 -0.88
CA ALA A 89 -5.39 -11.20 -0.39
C ALA A 89 -5.33 -11.06 1.14
N ALA A 90 -6.27 -10.32 1.74
CA ALA A 90 -6.31 -10.09 3.19
C ALA A 90 -6.75 -11.34 3.98
N ALA A 91 -7.62 -12.19 3.42
CA ALA A 91 -8.18 -13.36 4.12
C ALA A 91 -7.12 -14.36 4.62
N VAL A 92 -5.96 -14.44 3.94
CA VAL A 92 -4.85 -15.33 4.32
C VAL A 92 -4.19 -14.89 5.64
N HIS A 93 -4.35 -13.63 6.04
CA HIS A 93 -3.61 -13.02 7.15
C HIS A 93 -4.44 -12.81 8.43
N GLY A 94 -5.76 -13.09 8.41
CA GLY A 94 -6.63 -12.84 9.57
C GLY A 94 -6.82 -11.33 9.83
N TYR A 95 -6.92 -10.92 11.11
CA TYR A 95 -7.00 -9.49 11.48
C TYR A 95 -5.62 -9.03 11.99
N PRO A 96 -5.01 -7.98 11.41
CA PRO A 96 -3.66 -7.56 11.75
C PRO A 96 -3.65 -6.84 13.09
N ASP A 97 -2.54 -6.96 13.83
CA ASP A 97 -2.31 -6.17 15.04
C ASP A 97 -1.94 -4.72 14.69
N ILE A 98 -2.91 -3.84 14.89
CA ILE A 98 -2.83 -2.42 14.59
C ILE A 98 -2.60 -1.55 15.84
N SER A 99 -2.37 -2.15 17.01
CA SER A 99 -2.16 -1.40 18.26
C SER A 99 -0.86 -0.58 18.18
N THR A 100 -0.94 0.74 18.37
CA THR A 100 0.20 1.68 18.36
C THR A 100 0.99 1.66 19.66
#